data_AF-A0A484ZAC1-F1
#
_entry.id   AF-A0A484ZAC1-F1
#
_cell.length_a   1.000
_cell.length_b   1.000
_cell.length_c   1.000
_cell.angle_alpha   90.00
_cell.angle_beta   90.00
_cell.angle_gamma   90.00
#
_symmetry.space_group_name_H-M   'P 1'
#
loop_
_entity.id
_entity.type
_entity.pdbx_description
1 polymer ?
#
loop_
_entity_poly.entity_id
_entity_poly.type
_entity_poly.pdbx_seq_one_letter_code
_entity_poly.pdbx_strand_id
1 'polypeptide(L)'
;MRQLCLGMVGGLTTSTWILWTILGSNTLNLINKGTLDIPDLIAKYGVPRAIIETWAALPLSTVTIWGFFILCFIATLTLINACSYTLAMSTCKGATGYDEPPVWVRVGWSVLVGVIGIILLALGGLKPIQTAILVGGCPLFFVNILIIVSFMKDAKKNHWKD
;
A
#
# COMPACT_ATOMS: atom_id res chain seq x y z
N MET A 1 7.25 5.80 -25.27
CA MET A 1 6.25 4.95 -24.56
C MET A 1 6.68 3.51 -24.29
N ARG A 2 7.15 2.74 -25.30
CA ARG A 2 7.46 1.29 -25.13
C ARG A 2 8.44 0.96 -23.99
N GLN A 3 9.54 1.71 -23.87
CA GLN A 3 10.53 1.50 -22.81
C GLN A 3 9.96 1.76 -21.40
N LEU A 4 9.08 2.75 -21.26
CA LEU A 4 8.41 3.06 -19.99
C LEU A 4 7.47 1.93 -19.56
N CYS A 5 6.63 1.43 -20.48
CA CYS A 5 5.74 0.30 -20.17
C CYS A 5 6.52 -0.97 -19.81
N LEU A 6 7.55 -1.33 -20.59
CA LEU A 6 8.37 -2.51 -20.31
C LEU A 6 9.15 -2.38 -19.00
N GLY A 7 9.72 -1.20 -18.72
CA GLY A 7 10.45 -0.93 -17.49
C GLY A 7 9.55 -1.00 -16.25
N MET A 8 8.36 -0.39 -16.31
CA MET A 8 7.41 -0.42 -15.20
C MET A 8 6.91 -1.84 -14.92
N VAL A 9 6.45 -2.56 -15.94
CA VAL A 9 5.91 -3.92 -15.76
C VAL A 9 7.00 -4.88 -15.29
N GLY A 10 8.16 -4.89 -15.94
CA GLY A 10 9.26 -5.77 -15.60
C GLY A 10 9.80 -5.51 -14.20
N GLY A 11 10.08 -4.24 -13.87
CA GLY A 11 10.62 -3.85 -12.57
C GLY A 11 9.66 -4.16 -11.42
N LEU A 12 8.42 -3.67 -11.49
CA LEU A 12 7.45 -3.83 -10.41
C LEU A 12 7.06 -5.30 -10.17
N THR A 13 6.91 -6.08 -11.24
CA THR A 13 6.57 -7.50 -11.13
C THR A 13 7.71 -8.27 -10.48
N THR A 14 8.95 -8.03 -10.90
CA THR A 14 10.14 -8.72 -10.35
C THR A 14 10.30 -8.44 -8.86
N SER A 15 10.18 -7.17 -8.45
CA SER A 15 10.25 -6.80 -7.02
C SER A 15 9.16 -7.48 -6.20
N THR A 16 7.92 -7.48 -6.69
CA THR A 16 6.78 -8.07 -5.98
C THR A 16 6.89 -9.59 -5.88
N TRP A 17 7.34 -10.25 -6.95
CA TRP A 17 7.59 -11.69 -6.98
C TRP A 17 8.62 -12.11 -5.94
N ILE A 18 9.78 -11.43 -5.90
CA ILE A 18 10.84 -11.75 -4.95
C ILE A 18 10.31 -11.69 -3.50
N LEU A 19 9.55 -10.63 -3.16
CA LEU A 19 8.99 -10.46 -1.83
C LEU A 19 8.02 -11.60 -1.45
N TRP A 20 7.08 -11.93 -2.34
CA TRP A 20 6.09 -12.98 -2.08
C TRP A 20 6.71 -14.38 -2.07
N THR A 21 7.72 -14.65 -2.92
CA THR A 21 8.41 -15.93 -2.91
C THR A 21 9.18 -16.13 -1.61
N ILE A 22 9.91 -15.13 -1.11
CA ILE A 22 10.69 -15.26 0.12
C ILE A 22 9.77 -15.39 1.34
N LEU A 23 8.86 -14.42 1.54
CA LEU A 23 8.01 -14.39 2.73
C LEU A 23 6.94 -15.50 2.71
N GLY A 24 6.38 -15.78 1.53
CA GLY A 24 5.41 -16.85 1.32
C GLY A 24 6.03 -18.23 1.51
N SER A 25 7.21 -18.50 0.93
CA SER A 25 7.92 -19.77 1.12
C SER A 25 8.31 -20.00 2.58
N ASN A 26 8.79 -18.96 3.29
CA ASN A 26 9.08 -19.06 4.71
C ASN A 26 7.84 -19.47 5.52
N THR A 27 6.72 -18.78 5.29
CA THR A 27 5.45 -19.07 5.96
C THR A 27 4.96 -20.49 5.67
N LEU A 28 4.99 -20.92 4.41
CA LEU A 28 4.61 -22.27 4.00
C LEU A 28 5.51 -23.35 4.64
N ASN A 29 6.82 -23.10 4.75
CA ASN A 29 7.75 -24.01 5.39
C ASN A 29 7.43 -24.18 6.89
N LEU A 30 7.09 -23.10 7.58
CA LEU A 30 6.71 -23.12 9.00
C LEU A 30 5.40 -23.88 9.25
N ILE A 31 4.43 -23.75 8.34
CA ILE A 31 3.18 -24.52 8.36
C ILE A 31 3.49 -26.02 8.12
N ASN A 32 4.26 -26.34 7.08
CA ASN A 32 4.55 -27.73 6.70
C ASN A 32 5.34 -28.49 7.78
N LYS A 33 6.21 -27.80 8.52
CA LYS A 33 6.95 -28.38 9.66
C LYS A 33 6.11 -28.49 10.93
N GLY A 34 4.88 -27.98 10.94
CA GLY A 34 4.04 -27.94 12.14
C GLY A 34 4.60 -27.07 13.27
N THR A 35 5.53 -26.16 12.96
CA THR A 35 6.20 -25.32 13.96
C THR A 35 5.28 -24.20 14.46
N LEU A 36 4.38 -23.71 13.61
CA LEU A 36 3.39 -22.69 13.95
C LEU A 36 1.99 -23.14 13.49
N ASP A 37 1.04 -23.14 14.42
CA ASP A 37 -0.39 -23.27 14.11
C ASP A 37 -0.96 -21.89 13.76
N ILE A 38 -0.81 -21.50 12.50
CA ILE A 38 -1.29 -20.20 11.99
C ILE A 38 -2.81 -20.04 12.18
N PRO A 39 -3.66 -21.04 11.88
CA PRO A 39 -5.10 -20.96 12.16
C PRO A 39 -5.42 -20.61 13.62
N ASP A 40 -4.78 -21.29 14.59
CA ASP A 40 -5.01 -21.02 16.03
C ASP A 40 -4.50 -19.63 16.44
N LEU A 41 -3.33 -19.21 15.94
CA LEU A 41 -2.80 -17.87 16.17
C LEU A 41 -3.73 -16.76 15.67
N ILE A 42 -4.31 -16.94 14.48
CA ILE A 42 -5.27 -16.00 13.91
C ILE A 42 -6.54 -15.95 14.76
N ALA A 43 -7.04 -17.10 15.22
CA ALA A 43 -8.24 -17.18 16.04
C ALA A 43 -8.06 -16.48 17.40
N LYS A 44 -6.89 -16.61 18.02
CA LYS A 44 -6.60 -16.05 19.36
C LYS A 44 -6.14 -14.59 19.34
N TYR A 45 -5.28 -14.22 18.39
CA TYR A 45 -4.56 -12.94 18.40
C TYR A 45 -4.70 -12.13 17.11
N GLY A 46 -5.37 -12.68 16.10
CA GLY A 46 -5.57 -12.03 14.81
C GLY A 46 -4.39 -12.19 13.84
N VAL A 47 -4.65 -11.80 12.59
CA VAL A 47 -3.69 -11.91 11.47
C VAL A 47 -2.37 -11.16 11.71
N PRO A 48 -2.35 -9.93 12.26
CA PRO A 48 -1.08 -9.22 12.49
C PRO A 48 -0.13 -10.00 13.40
N ARG A 49 -0.66 -10.69 14.43
CA ARG A 49 0.17 -11.49 15.32
C ARG A 49 0.74 -12.71 14.60
N ALA A 50 -0.07 -13.41 13.81
CA ALA A 50 0.40 -14.56 13.04
C ALA A 50 1.55 -14.19 12.09
N ILE A 51 1.53 -13.00 11.48
CA ILE A 51 2.63 -12.50 10.63
C ILE A 51 3.90 -12.24 11.45
N ILE A 52 3.78 -11.63 12.64
CA ILE A 52 4.95 -11.37 13.49
C ILE A 52 5.58 -12.69 13.96
N GLU A 53 4.78 -13.71 14.28
CA GLU A 53 5.29 -15.03 14.67
C GLU A 53 6.08 -15.71 13.54
N THR A 54 5.70 -15.52 12.27
CA THR A 54 6.48 -16.08 11.14
C THR A 54 7.83 -15.37 10.96
N TRP A 55 7.93 -14.09 11.32
CA TRP A 55 9.20 -13.36 11.34
C TRP A 55 10.04 -13.71 12.57
N ALA A 56 9.41 -13.93 13.71
CA ALA A 56 10.07 -14.33 14.96
C ALA A 56 10.66 -15.75 14.87
N ALA A 57 10.09 -16.62 14.02
CA ALA A 57 10.59 -17.96 13.76
C ALA A 57 11.87 -18.01 12.91
N LEU A 58 12.32 -16.88 12.36
CA LEU A 58 13.60 -16.78 11.64
C LEU A 58 14.79 -16.83 12.63
N PRO A 59 15.97 -17.31 12.19
CA PRO A 59 17.18 -17.24 13.01
C PRO A 59 17.49 -15.79 13.40
N LEU A 60 18.08 -15.59 14.59
CA LEU A 60 18.32 -14.26 15.17
C LEU A 60 17.03 -13.44 15.35
N SER A 61 15.99 -14.06 15.91
CA SER A 61 14.64 -13.49 16.06
C SER A 61 14.61 -12.03 16.55
N THR A 62 15.41 -11.68 17.56
CA THR A 62 15.49 -10.31 18.09
C THR A 62 15.95 -9.31 17.02
N VAL A 63 17.01 -9.63 16.27
CA VAL A 63 17.54 -8.75 15.23
C VAL A 63 16.55 -8.61 14.08
N THR A 64 15.96 -9.73 13.66
CA THR A 64 14.98 -9.78 12.57
C THR A 64 13.73 -8.96 12.90
N ILE A 65 13.20 -9.07 14.12
CA ILE A 65 12.05 -8.29 14.58
C ILE A 65 12.37 -6.79 14.59
N TRP A 66 13.53 -6.38 15.13
CA TRP A 66 13.95 -4.98 15.09
C TRP A 66 14.09 -4.45 13.66
N GLY A 67 14.64 -5.25 12.75
CA GLY A 67 14.75 -4.90 11.34
C GLY A 67 13.39 -4.66 10.69
N PHE A 68 12.44 -5.59 10.84
CA PHE A 68 11.08 -5.43 10.30
C PHE A 68 10.31 -4.28 10.97
N PHE A 69 10.49 -4.08 12.27
CA PHE A 69 9.88 -2.96 12.98
C PHE A 69 10.31 -1.61 12.39
N ILE A 70 11.62 -1.39 12.25
CA ILE A 70 12.17 -0.16 11.67
C ILE A 70 11.70 0.00 10.22
N LEU A 71 11.72 -1.07 9.42
CA LEU A 71 11.27 -1.06 8.04
C LEU A 71 9.80 -0.63 7.93
N CYS A 72 8.89 -1.29 8.66
CA CYS A 72 7.47 -0.98 8.65
C CYS A 72 7.18 0.42 9.17
N PHE A 73 7.93 0.88 10.19
CA PHE A 73 7.79 2.22 10.74
C PHE A 73 8.16 3.30 9.71
N ILE A 74 9.35 3.21 9.10
CA ILE A 74 9.79 4.18 8.09
C ILE A 74 8.90 4.13 6.83
N ALA A 75 8.48 2.93 6.42
CA ALA A 75 7.56 2.77 5.28
C ALA A 75 6.21 3.46 5.56
N THR A 76 5.69 3.33 6.78
CA THR A 76 4.45 3.99 7.19
C THR A 76 4.59 5.50 7.24
N LEU A 77 5.69 6.02 7.80
CA LEU A 77 5.96 7.47 7.80
C LEU A 77 6.04 8.03 6.38
N THR A 78 6.77 7.35 5.50
CA THR A 78 6.91 7.75 4.09
C THR A 78 5.56 7.71 3.37
N LEU A 79 4.72 6.70 3.66
CA LEU A 79 3.38 6.57 3.11
C LEU A 79 2.47 7.71 3.58
N ILE A 80 2.42 8.00 4.88
CA ILE A 80 1.60 9.11 5.42
C ILE A 80 2.05 10.44 4.81
N ASN A 81 3.36 10.64 4.67
CA ASN A 81 3.95 11.82 4.05
C ASN A 81 3.49 11.98 2.59
N ALA A 82 3.49 10.91 1.79
CA ALA A 82 3.02 10.92 0.40
C ALA A 82 1.50 11.09 0.29
N CYS A 83 0.71 10.39 1.10
CA CYS A 83 -0.76 10.48 1.08
C CYS A 83 -1.25 11.87 1.47
N SER A 84 -0.72 12.44 2.56
CA SER A 84 -1.08 13.80 3.01
C SER A 84 -0.71 14.85 1.96
N TYR A 85 0.43 14.70 1.28
CA TYR A 85 0.86 15.59 0.22
C TYR A 85 -0.08 15.54 -0.99
N THR A 86 -0.41 14.35 -1.50
CA THR A 86 -1.33 14.18 -2.63
C THR A 86 -2.72 14.74 -2.34
N LEU A 87 -3.24 14.52 -1.13
CA LEU A 87 -4.53 15.05 -0.70
C LEU A 87 -4.52 16.59 -0.59
N ALA A 88 -3.46 17.16 -0.03
CA ALA A 88 -3.32 18.60 0.08
C ALA A 88 -3.22 19.26 -1.30
N MET A 89 -2.41 18.70 -2.22
CA MET A 89 -2.30 19.18 -3.61
C MET A 89 -3.63 19.09 -4.36
N SER A 90 -4.42 18.04 -4.12
CA SER A 90 -5.70 17.84 -4.80
C SER A 90 -6.82 18.74 -4.26
N THR A 91 -6.66 19.34 -3.07
CA THR A 91 -7.69 20.12 -2.38
C THR A 91 -7.41 21.63 -2.31
N CYS A 92 -6.18 22.06 -2.58
CA CYS A 92 -5.82 23.47 -2.64
C CYS A 92 -6.13 24.07 -4.03
N LYS A 93 -6.84 25.20 -4.07
CA LYS A 93 -7.06 25.97 -5.31
C LYS A 93 -5.81 26.77 -5.64
N GLY A 94 -5.37 26.69 -6.89
CA GLY A 94 -4.31 27.57 -7.41
C GLY A 94 -2.88 27.12 -7.11
N ALA A 95 -2.67 25.90 -6.62
CA ALA A 95 -1.33 25.31 -6.62
C ALA A 95 -0.89 25.15 -8.08
N THR A 96 -0.03 26.04 -8.56
CA THR A 96 0.68 25.79 -9.82
C THR A 96 1.62 24.61 -9.59
N GLY A 97 2.06 23.92 -10.64
CA GLY A 97 2.86 22.69 -10.50
C GLY A 97 4.18 22.82 -9.70
N TYR A 98 4.53 24.04 -9.27
CA TYR A 98 5.71 24.38 -8.47
C TYR A 98 5.39 24.87 -7.05
N ASP A 99 4.13 25.08 -6.69
CA ASP A 99 3.74 25.59 -5.37
C ASP A 99 3.56 24.43 -4.38
N GLU A 100 4.24 24.50 -3.24
CA GLU A 100 4.01 23.55 -2.15
C GLU A 100 2.64 23.80 -1.48
N PRO A 101 1.88 22.74 -1.16
CA PRO A 101 0.61 22.90 -0.49
C PRO A 101 0.84 23.44 0.93
N PRO A 102 -0.06 24.30 1.46
CA PRO A 102 0.07 24.83 2.81
C PRO A 102 0.22 23.73 3.86
N VAL A 103 1.23 23.86 4.72
CA VAL A 103 1.58 22.87 5.75
C VAL A 103 0.37 22.52 6.63
N TRP A 104 -0.47 23.49 6.96
CA TRP A 104 -1.68 23.27 7.76
C TRP A 104 -2.70 22.33 7.10
N VAL A 105 -2.89 22.44 5.79
CA VAL A 105 -3.81 21.56 5.04
C VAL A 105 -3.26 20.13 5.03
N ARG A 106 -1.94 20.00 4.84
CA ARG A 106 -1.25 18.71 4.87
C ARG A 106 -1.36 18.03 6.23
N VAL A 107 -1.12 18.77 7.32
CA VAL A 107 -1.26 18.25 8.69
C VAL A 107 -2.72 17.84 8.94
N GLY A 108 -3.70 18.65 8.54
CA GLY A 108 -5.12 18.31 8.66
C GLY A 108 -5.49 16.98 7.98
N TRP A 109 -5.00 16.76 6.75
CA TRP A 109 -5.21 15.49 6.05
C TRP A 109 -4.49 14.31 6.72
N SER A 110 -3.27 14.51 7.23
CA SER A 110 -2.54 13.45 7.93
C SER A 110 -3.27 12.98 9.20
N VAL A 111 -3.85 13.92 9.96
CA VAL A 111 -4.66 13.61 11.14
C VAL A 111 -5.91 12.85 10.75
N LEU A 112 -6.62 13.29 9.69
CA LEU A 112 -7.84 12.63 9.21
C LEU A 112 -7.56 11.18 8.78
N VAL A 113 -6.48 10.94 8.03
CA VAL A 113 -6.05 9.58 7.64
C VAL A 113 -5.73 8.73 8.87
N GLY A 114 -5.07 9.30 9.88
CA GLY A 114 -4.81 8.64 11.15
C GLY A 114 -6.09 8.25 11.90
N VAL A 115 -7.08 9.15 11.96
CA VAL A 115 -8.39 8.88 12.58
C VAL A 115 -9.11 7.74 11.87
N ILE A 116 -9.12 7.73 10.53
CA ILE A 116 -9.68 6.61 9.76
C ILE A 116 -8.95 5.31 10.08
N GLY A 117 -7.62 5.34 10.17
CA GLY A 117 -6.81 4.19 10.56
C GLY A 117 -7.19 3.64 11.94
N ILE A 118 -7.34 4.51 12.94
CA ILE A 118 -7.76 4.12 14.30
C ILE A 118 -9.16 3.49 14.28
N ILE A 119 -10.11 4.08 13.54
CA ILE A 119 -11.47 3.54 13.41
C ILE A 119 -11.43 2.14 12.77
N LEU A 120 -10.66 1.95 11.71
CA LEU A 120 -10.52 0.65 11.05
C LEU A 120 -9.89 -0.40 11.97
N LEU A 121 -8.90 -0.01 12.77
CA LEU A 121 -8.31 -0.89 13.80
C LEU A 121 -9.32 -1.22 14.90
N ALA A 122 -10.14 -0.26 15.32
CA ALA A 122 -11.17 -0.47 16.33
C ALA A 122 -12.31 -1.39 15.86
N LEU A 123 -12.66 -1.35 14.56
CA LEU A 123 -13.62 -2.27 13.96
C LEU A 123 -13.07 -3.71 13.89
N GLY A 124 -11.76 -3.87 13.84
CA GLY A 124 -11.07 -5.15 13.91
C GLY A 124 -11.19 -6.03 12.67
N GLY A 125 -10.25 -6.96 12.53
CA GLY A 125 -10.22 -7.93 11.43
C GLY A 125 -9.92 -7.31 10.04
N LEU A 126 -10.04 -8.14 9.01
CA LEU A 126 -9.70 -7.74 7.64
C LEU A 126 -10.89 -7.16 6.87
N LYS A 127 -12.12 -7.52 7.27
CA LYS A 127 -13.34 -7.16 6.53
C LYS A 127 -13.53 -5.65 6.38
N PRO A 128 -13.39 -4.81 7.44
CA PRO A 128 -13.60 -3.36 7.30
C PRO A 128 -12.67 -2.72 6.26
N ILE A 129 -11.39 -3.12 6.26
CA ILE A 129 -10.39 -2.63 5.31
C ILE A 129 -10.74 -3.08 3.88
N GLN A 130 -11.12 -4.34 3.69
CA GLN A 130 -11.52 -4.86 2.38
C GLN A 130 -12.76 -4.15 1.84
N THR A 131 -13.77 -3.92 2.69
CA THR A 131 -14.98 -3.19 2.29
C THR A 131 -14.66 -1.74 1.93
N ALA A 132 -13.83 -1.05 2.70
CA ALA A 132 -13.41 0.32 2.38
C ALA A 132 -12.70 0.41 1.01
N ILE A 133 -11.83 -0.55 0.70
CA ILE A 133 -11.15 -0.64 -0.60
C ILE A 133 -12.15 -0.90 -1.72
N LEU A 134 -13.11 -1.81 -1.53
CA LEU A 134 -14.13 -2.11 -2.54
C LEU A 134 -15.02 -0.90 -2.84
N VAL A 135 -15.49 -0.24 -1.79
CA VAL A 135 -16.35 0.96 -1.89
C VAL A 135 -15.59 2.11 -2.55
N GLY A 136 -14.32 2.34 -2.19
CA GLY A 136 -13.48 3.37 -2.81
C GLY A 136 -13.06 3.03 -4.24
N GLY A 137 -12.86 1.75 -4.56
CA GLY A 137 -12.44 1.29 -5.89
C GLY A 137 -13.55 1.38 -6.94
N CYS A 138 -14.81 1.17 -6.55
CA CYS A 138 -15.95 1.21 -7.47
C CYS A 138 -16.07 2.52 -8.28
N PRO A 139 -16.10 3.73 -7.68
CA PRO A 139 -16.16 4.97 -8.45
C PRO A 139 -14.87 5.19 -9.27
N LEU A 140 -13.71 4.84 -8.71
CA LEU A 140 -12.42 5.00 -9.39
C LEU A 140 -12.29 4.11 -10.64
N PHE A 141 -12.97 2.96 -10.69
CA PHE A 141 -13.02 2.13 -11.89
C PHE A 141 -13.55 2.92 -13.10
N PHE A 142 -14.66 3.64 -12.93
CA PHE A 142 -15.23 4.47 -14.00
C PHE A 142 -14.31 5.64 -14.37
N VAL A 143 -13.70 6.30 -13.38
CA VAL A 143 -12.73 7.39 -13.61
C VAL A 143 -11.52 6.91 -14.41
N ASN A 144 -10.98 5.73 -14.10
CA ASN A 144 -9.85 5.18 -14.83
C ASN A 144 -10.19 4.88 -16.30
N ILE A 145 -11.38 4.35 -16.59
CA ILE A 145 -11.85 4.15 -17.97
C ILE A 145 -11.94 5.50 -18.71
N LEU A 146 -12.51 6.52 -18.06
CA LEU A 146 -12.62 7.85 -18.65
C LEU A 146 -11.25 8.47 -18.96
N ILE A 147 -10.26 8.28 -18.08
CA ILE A 147 -8.89 8.76 -18.30
C ILE A 147 -8.27 8.09 -19.53
N ILE A 148 -8.41 6.76 -19.67
CA ILE A 148 -7.88 6.01 -20.83
C ILE A 148 -8.54 6.49 -22.13
N VAL A 149 -9.86 6.61 -22.15
CA VAL A 149 -10.61 7.07 -23.34
C VAL A 149 -10.24 8.51 -23.69
N SER A 150 -10.14 9.39 -22.69
CA SER A 150 -9.74 10.79 -22.88
C SER A 150 -8.33 10.88 -23.46
N PHE A 151 -7.39 10.11 -22.92
CA PHE A 151 -6.01 10.06 -23.41
C PHE A 151 -5.94 9.55 -24.85
N MET A 152 -6.65 8.47 -25.19
CA MET A 152 -6.68 7.94 -26.57
C MET A 152 -7.28 8.95 -27.56
N LYS A 153 -8.34 9.66 -27.15
CA LYS A 153 -8.98 10.70 -27.96
C LYS A 153 -8.04 11.88 -28.18
N ASP A 154 -7.33 12.32 -27.15
CA ASP A 154 -6.39 13.43 -27.22
C ASP A 154 -5.14 13.08 -28.03
N ALA A 155 -4.57 11.90 -27.83
CA ALA A 155 -3.43 11.40 -28.61
C ALA A 155 -3.75 11.31 -30.11
N LYS A 156 -4.99 10.89 -30.46
CA LYS A 156 -5.46 10.86 -31.85
C LYS A 156 -5.66 12.27 -32.43
N LYS A 157 -6.14 13.22 -31.63
CA LYS A 157 -6.37 14.62 -32.03
C LYS A 157 -5.05 15.37 -32.24
N ASN A 158 -4.06 15.14 -31.37
CA ASN A 158 -2.78 15.84 -31.37
C ASN A 158 -1.71 15.12 -32.21
N HIS A 159 -2.09 14.09 -32.99
CA HIS A 159 -1.20 13.30 -33.84
C HIS A 159 0.12 12.92 -33.15
N TRP A 160 0.04 12.35 -31.93
CA TRP A 160 1.19 11.76 -31.26
C TRP A 160 1.69 10.54 -32.05
N LYS A 161 2.42 10.80 -33.13
CA LYS A 161 3.30 9.87 -33.79
C LYS A 161 4.67 10.09 -33.15
N ASP A 162 4.91 9.34 -32.06
CA ASP A 162 6.19 8.74 -31.64
C ASP A 162 6.08 8.13 -30.22
#